data_AF-A0A915C6Z4-F1
#
_entry.id   AF-A0A915C6Z4-F1
#
_cell.length_a   1.000
_cell.length_b   1.000
_cell.length_c   1.000
_cell.angle_alpha   90.00
_cell.angle_beta   90.00
_cell.angle_gamma   90.00
#
_symmetry.space_group_name_H-M   'P 1'
#
loop_
_entity.id
_entity.type
_entity.pdbx_description
1 polymer ?
#
loop_
_entity_poly.entity_id
_entity_poly.type
_entity_poly.pdbx_seq_one_letter_code
_entity_poly.pdbx_strand_id
1 'polypeptide(L)'
;CRDPNCARMPLARAASLLKRLASKLYSRFSYECRSLPGPSSISSELLLRPPFELITVDSPQSNAFCIDCDESQLTSCTCDLEKGCVEAIESANEPEVLPKEMSRKELYLYDDEIKQARILGVGFASHTIELIVLSALRERSLVKKSFSDLNVSLFNMHSTRLADSLIKRDVGSLCLVESSQKNARLMKDYARKAHKNDGKRIQAYQADFTALFPVYTRKRQTPPPAKLLFGDKALIKDAQNPLILQRRLVGDESGSNNCNSPVIIGTLPLPSQQASMLTSLTWSLIMHHCCLNTMTIFKYGVVYLITFLSAGNYAAAVCGVEDDLKFTSNAQRHQSWLLNRLFEVISLRDRKGFSRKAFTPVIPLHKTIAHEKKLAEVGIRNGLMYGVSIRPRCTLQIGSLTIVSGVGAEEYYDRGVVSASDVLLKYAFWLTVTGKLTSKTNVCDKLRQWFPESVSKITSQIGSSATMADMEMHQFDMLFSALHNDMNETCALSGEMVKFIAKLRPVSTAKRFAD
;
A
#
# COMPACT_ATOMS: atom_id res chain seq x y z
N CYS A 1 -22.19 -44.55 18.15
CA CYS A 1 -21.86 -44.31 19.57
C CYS A 1 -21.95 -42.82 19.86
N ARG A 2 -22.85 -42.41 20.77
CA ARG A 2 -23.06 -41.01 21.18
C ARG A 2 -22.11 -40.71 22.34
N ASP A 3 -21.42 -39.57 22.27
CA ASP A 3 -20.63 -39.04 23.38
C ASP A 3 -21.44 -37.92 24.08
N PRO A 4 -21.76 -38.02 25.38
CA PRO A 4 -22.65 -37.09 26.07
C PRO A 4 -21.85 -36.14 26.98
N ASN A 5 -21.16 -35.13 26.42
CA ASN A 5 -20.55 -34.06 27.23
C ASN A 5 -20.39 -32.73 26.48
N CYS A 6 -21.46 -32.25 25.85
CA CYS A 6 -21.52 -30.86 25.40
C CYS A 6 -22.29 -30.03 26.42
N ALA A 7 -21.54 -29.35 27.31
CA ALA A 7 -22.08 -28.48 28.34
C ALA A 7 -22.85 -27.29 27.73
N ARG A 8 -24.18 -27.34 27.76
CA ARG A 8 -25.04 -26.18 27.47
C ARG A 8 -24.93 -25.19 28.63
N MET A 9 -24.43 -23.98 28.35
CA MET A 9 -24.46 -22.90 29.31
C MET A 9 -25.93 -22.52 29.59
N PRO A 10 -26.39 -22.48 30.86
CA PRO A 10 -27.77 -22.14 31.17
C PRO A 10 -28.10 -20.72 30.70
N LEU A 11 -29.25 -20.53 30.04
CA LEU A 11 -29.76 -19.24 29.56
C LEU A 11 -29.70 -18.12 30.61
N ALA A 12 -29.84 -18.46 31.89
CA ALA A 12 -29.70 -17.53 33.01
C ALA A 12 -28.29 -16.89 33.12
N ARG A 13 -27.22 -17.65 32.81
CA ARG A 13 -25.84 -17.12 32.81
C ARG A 13 -25.59 -16.20 31.62
N ALA A 14 -26.14 -16.52 30.44
CA ALA A 14 -26.06 -15.67 29.25
C ALA A 14 -26.79 -14.33 29.45
N ALA A 15 -27.98 -14.37 30.07
CA ALA A 15 -28.74 -13.17 30.42
C ALA A 15 -28.02 -12.29 31.46
N SER A 16 -27.35 -12.89 32.46
CA SER A 16 -26.56 -12.12 33.44
C SER A 16 -25.33 -11.46 32.80
N LEU A 17 -24.69 -12.12 31.83
CA LEU A 17 -23.53 -11.60 31.12
C LEU A 17 -23.93 -10.41 30.24
N LEU A 18 -25.06 -10.50 29.54
CA LEU A 18 -25.61 -9.42 28.73
C LEU A 18 -26.06 -8.22 29.57
N LYS A 19 -26.68 -8.44 30.75
CA LYS A 19 -26.99 -7.36 31.70
C LYS A 19 -25.73 -6.65 32.21
N ARG A 20 -24.65 -7.40 32.45
CA ARG A 20 -23.38 -6.86 32.94
C ARG A 20 -22.57 -6.11 31.86
N LEU A 21 -22.78 -6.45 30.60
CA LEU A 21 -22.23 -5.72 29.44
C LEU A 21 -23.03 -4.44 29.15
N ALA A 22 -24.36 -4.50 29.25
CA ALA A 22 -25.22 -3.32 29.10
C ALA A 22 -24.96 -2.27 30.20
N SER A 23 -24.75 -2.67 31.45
CA SER A 23 -24.44 -1.74 32.55
C SER A 23 -23.06 -1.08 32.40
N LYS A 24 -22.09 -1.76 31.79
CA LYS A 24 -20.74 -1.21 31.49
C LYS A 24 -20.72 -0.25 30.31
N LEU A 25 -21.67 -0.39 29.37
CA LEU A 25 -21.84 0.53 28.25
C LEU A 25 -22.59 1.80 28.68
N TYR A 26 -23.56 1.67 29.59
CA TYR A 26 -24.30 2.82 30.13
C TYR A 26 -23.44 3.72 31.02
N SER A 27 -22.50 3.16 31.79
CA SER A 27 -21.59 3.95 32.64
C SER A 27 -20.46 4.66 31.89
N ARG A 28 -20.29 4.41 30.58
CA ARG A 28 -19.28 5.07 29.73
C ARG A 28 -19.81 6.28 28.96
N PHE A 29 -21.12 6.54 29.00
CA PHE A 29 -21.76 7.64 28.26
C PHE A 29 -22.37 8.75 29.15
N SER A 30 -22.10 8.73 30.45
CA SER A 30 -22.69 9.69 31.40
C SER A 30 -21.64 10.37 32.28
N TYR A 31 -20.84 11.27 31.69
CA TYR A 31 -20.06 12.38 32.26
C TYR A 31 -19.56 13.15 31.01
N GLU A 32 -19.89 14.39 30.67
CA GLU A 32 -20.26 15.60 31.42
C GLU A 32 -21.32 16.40 30.65
N CYS A 33 -22.40 16.81 31.33
CA CYS A 33 -23.21 17.95 30.93
C CYS A 33 -23.49 18.74 32.21
N ARG A 34 -22.70 19.80 32.45
CA ARG A 34 -22.99 20.78 33.50
C ARG A 34 -23.38 22.11 32.85
N SER A 35 -24.68 22.39 32.97
CA SER A 35 -25.31 23.67 33.30
C SER A 35 -24.86 24.95 32.56
N LEU A 36 -25.75 25.39 31.67
CA LEU A 36 -26.01 26.78 31.26
C LEU A 36 -26.41 27.68 32.44
N PRO A 37 -26.20 29.01 32.30
CA PRO A 37 -27.22 30.01 32.59
C PRO A 37 -27.75 30.64 31.29
N GLY A 38 -29.07 30.86 31.22
CA GLY A 38 -29.78 31.44 30.07
C GLY A 38 -29.70 32.98 29.97
N PRO A 39 -30.68 33.64 29.32
CA PRO A 39 -30.54 34.04 27.90
C PRO A 39 -30.69 35.55 27.67
N SER A 40 -30.13 36.06 26.58
CA SER A 40 -30.64 37.27 25.90
C SER A 40 -30.28 37.33 24.41
N SER A 41 -31.34 37.54 23.60
CA SER A 41 -31.42 38.12 22.24
C SER A 41 -30.79 37.41 21.04
N ILE A 42 -31.60 36.54 20.42
CA ILE A 42 -32.18 36.63 19.05
C ILE A 42 -31.35 37.39 17.99
N SER A 43 -30.88 36.67 16.95
CA SER A 43 -31.31 36.84 15.53
C SER A 43 -30.65 35.83 14.57
N SER A 44 -31.51 35.02 13.93
CA SER A 44 -31.50 34.42 12.57
C SER A 44 -30.24 33.72 12.04
N GLU A 45 -30.16 32.38 12.07
CA GLU A 45 -30.79 31.38 11.16
C GLU A 45 -30.19 31.29 9.75
N LEU A 46 -29.47 30.19 9.49
CA LEU A 46 -29.66 29.33 8.32
C LEU A 46 -29.13 27.91 8.65
N LEU A 47 -30.06 26.96 8.62
CA LEU A 47 -29.97 25.58 9.13
C LEU A 47 -29.35 24.60 8.13
N LEU A 48 -28.42 23.78 8.61
CA LEU A 48 -28.08 22.46 8.10
C LEU A 48 -28.84 21.42 8.93
N ARG A 49 -29.57 20.48 8.30
CA ARG A 49 -29.93 19.19 8.92
C ARG A 49 -30.06 18.04 7.90
N PRO A 50 -29.88 16.78 8.35
CA PRO A 50 -29.43 15.62 7.57
C PRO A 50 -30.58 14.68 7.17
N PRO A 51 -30.37 13.68 6.29
CA PRO A 51 -31.32 12.59 6.11
C PRO A 51 -30.69 11.22 6.41
N PHE A 52 -31.17 10.56 7.46
CA PHE A 52 -31.31 9.10 7.52
C PHE A 52 -32.61 8.82 8.29
N GLU A 53 -33.68 8.54 7.57
CA GLU A 53 -34.89 7.90 8.11
C GLU A 53 -35.04 6.53 7.45
N LEU A 54 -35.17 5.49 8.28
CA LEU A 54 -35.57 4.15 7.89
C LEU A 54 -37.05 4.16 7.52
N ILE A 55 -37.39 3.62 6.35
CA ILE A 55 -38.77 3.28 6.00
C ILE A 55 -38.89 1.77 5.87
N THR A 56 -39.71 1.18 6.73
CA THR A 56 -40.28 -0.17 6.63
C THR A 56 -41.49 -0.14 5.68
N VAL A 57 -41.56 -1.05 4.72
CA VAL A 57 -42.80 -1.34 3.97
C VAL A 57 -42.98 -2.85 3.82
N ASP A 58 -44.11 -3.34 4.33
CA ASP A 58 -44.64 -4.69 4.15
C ASP A 58 -45.32 -4.85 2.77
N SER A 59 -45.02 -5.96 2.07
CA SER A 59 -45.87 -6.94 1.30
C SER A 59 -47.08 -6.47 0.44
N PRO A 60 -47.53 -7.18 -0.65
CA PRO A 60 -47.66 -8.65 -0.73
C PRO A 60 -47.57 -9.39 -2.13
N GLN A 61 -47.34 -10.71 -2.02
CA GLN A 61 -47.83 -11.91 -2.75
C GLN A 61 -48.11 -12.02 -4.28
N SER A 62 -47.75 -13.23 -4.77
CA SER A 62 -48.20 -14.00 -5.96
C SER A 62 -47.45 -13.73 -7.28
N ASN A 63 -47.04 -14.69 -8.13
CA ASN A 63 -47.41 -16.09 -8.34
C ASN A 63 -46.22 -16.93 -8.86
N ALA A 64 -46.33 -18.23 -8.64
CA ALA A 64 -45.39 -19.28 -9.02
C ALA A 64 -45.34 -19.58 -10.53
N PHE A 65 -44.17 -20.01 -11.01
CA PHE A 65 -44.04 -21.05 -12.03
C PHE A 65 -42.78 -21.89 -11.74
N CYS A 66 -43.00 -23.17 -11.46
CA CYS A 66 -42.00 -24.20 -11.24
C CYS A 66 -41.47 -24.71 -12.59
N ILE A 67 -40.15 -24.85 -12.71
CA ILE A 67 -39.51 -25.85 -13.58
C ILE A 67 -38.39 -26.49 -12.75
N ASP A 68 -38.61 -27.76 -12.41
CA ASP A 68 -37.68 -28.64 -11.71
C ASP A 68 -36.42 -28.89 -12.55
N CYS A 69 -35.24 -28.78 -11.93
CA CYS A 69 -34.01 -29.45 -12.34
C CYS A 69 -33.09 -29.65 -11.12
N ASP A 70 -33.11 -30.87 -10.58
CA ASP A 70 -32.13 -31.56 -9.72
C ASP A 70 -31.03 -30.70 -9.01
N GLU A 71 -31.36 -30.20 -7.81
CA GLU A 71 -30.39 -29.84 -6.77
C GLU A 71 -30.23 -31.01 -5.78
N SER A 72 -29.42 -32.01 -6.12
CA SER A 72 -28.92 -32.95 -5.13
C SER A 72 -27.55 -33.47 -5.50
N GLN A 73 -26.53 -32.60 -5.37
CA GLN A 73 -25.11 -32.91 -5.15
C GLN A 73 -24.30 -31.62 -5.36
N LEU A 74 -24.16 -30.75 -4.34
CA LEU A 74 -23.05 -29.77 -4.24
C LEU A 74 -23.04 -28.88 -2.98
N THR A 75 -23.92 -29.08 -2.00
CA THR A 75 -24.05 -28.17 -0.84
C THR A 75 -23.30 -28.57 0.44
N SER A 76 -22.35 -29.52 0.41
CA SER A 76 -21.68 -29.98 1.66
C SER A 76 -20.24 -29.52 1.92
N CYS A 77 -19.68 -28.53 1.21
CA CYS A 77 -18.25 -28.18 1.40
C CYS A 77 -17.90 -26.70 1.55
N THR A 78 -18.84 -25.79 1.84
CA THR A 78 -18.53 -24.34 1.90
C THR A 78 -18.83 -23.64 3.22
N CYS A 79 -19.33 -24.33 4.26
CA CYS A 79 -19.72 -23.68 5.52
C CYS A 79 -18.78 -23.89 6.72
N ASP A 80 -17.74 -24.72 6.62
CA ASP A 80 -16.89 -25.07 7.78
C ASP A 80 -15.56 -24.31 7.91
N LEU A 81 -15.27 -23.36 7.01
CA LEU A 81 -14.00 -22.60 7.04
C LEU A 81 -14.06 -21.25 7.78
N GLU A 82 -15.23 -20.81 8.25
CA GLU A 82 -15.40 -19.46 8.82
C GLU A 82 -15.39 -19.37 10.35
N LYS A 83 -15.27 -20.50 11.09
CA LYS A 83 -15.31 -20.46 12.57
C LYS A 83 -14.20 -21.21 13.32
N GLY A 84 -13.23 -21.82 12.63
CA GLY A 84 -12.23 -22.69 13.29
C GLY A 84 -10.75 -22.29 13.20
N CYS A 85 -10.35 -21.30 12.40
CA CYS A 85 -8.93 -21.16 12.00
C CYS A 85 -8.21 -19.88 12.47
N VAL A 86 -8.63 -19.27 13.59
CA VAL A 86 -7.89 -18.12 14.18
C VAL A 86 -7.24 -18.46 15.54
N GLU A 87 -7.52 -19.61 16.14
CA GLU A 87 -6.96 -20.03 17.42
C GLU A 87 -6.00 -21.22 17.27
N ALA A 88 -4.91 -21.02 16.53
CA ALA A 88 -3.69 -21.82 16.65
C ALA A 88 -2.51 -20.92 16.29
N ILE A 89 -2.31 -19.86 17.09
CA ILE A 89 -1.14 -19.00 16.96
C ILE A 89 -0.03 -19.65 17.79
N GLU A 90 0.95 -20.21 17.09
CA GLU A 90 2.21 -20.65 17.68
C GLU A 90 2.75 -19.55 18.60
N SER A 91 2.89 -19.91 19.88
CA SER A 91 3.66 -19.17 20.86
C SER A 91 5.16 -19.25 20.51
N ALA A 92 5.63 -18.38 19.63
CA ALA A 92 7.06 -18.18 19.39
C ALA A 92 7.51 -16.90 20.12
N ASN A 93 7.62 -17.00 21.45
CA ASN A 93 8.28 -16.01 22.30
C ASN A 93 9.78 -16.34 22.42
N GLU A 94 10.48 -16.46 21.30
CA GLU A 94 11.94 -16.33 21.31
C GLU A 94 12.32 -15.04 20.59
N PRO A 95 13.11 -14.14 21.22
CA PRO A 95 13.62 -12.97 20.53
C PRO A 95 14.63 -13.43 19.47
N GLU A 96 14.20 -13.57 18.21
CA GLU A 96 15.08 -13.67 17.04
C GLU A 96 15.75 -12.30 16.77
N VAL A 97 16.51 -11.81 17.75
CA VAL A 97 17.36 -10.62 17.64
C VAL A 97 18.79 -11.12 17.46
N LEU A 98 19.52 -10.61 16.46
CA LEU A 98 20.95 -10.94 16.35
C LEU A 98 21.67 -10.45 17.61
N PRO A 99 22.56 -11.26 18.20
CA PRO A 99 23.44 -10.77 19.25
C PRO A 99 24.25 -9.58 18.71
N LYS A 100 24.50 -8.58 19.57
CA LYS A 100 25.29 -7.38 19.22
C LYS A 100 26.67 -7.73 18.64
N GLU A 101 27.20 -8.88 19.02
CA GLU A 101 28.41 -9.48 18.46
C GLU A 101 28.05 -10.87 17.94
N MET A 102 28.17 -11.08 16.63
CA MET A 102 28.02 -12.41 16.03
C MET A 102 29.34 -13.16 16.11
N SER A 103 29.27 -14.45 16.45
CA SER A 103 30.40 -15.35 16.29
C SER A 103 30.81 -15.44 14.81
N ARG A 104 32.06 -15.83 14.57
CA ARG A 104 32.58 -16.03 13.20
C ARG A 104 31.75 -17.04 12.40
N LYS A 105 31.18 -18.05 13.05
CA LYS A 105 30.30 -19.05 12.44
C LYS A 105 28.96 -18.44 12.00
N GLU A 106 28.36 -17.60 12.83
CA GLU A 106 27.11 -16.90 12.50
C GLU A 106 27.30 -15.88 11.37
N LEU A 107 28.45 -15.21 11.32
CA LEU A 107 28.82 -14.34 10.20
C LEU A 107 28.89 -15.11 8.87
N TYR A 108 29.53 -16.28 8.84
CA TYR A 108 29.58 -17.10 7.63
C TYR A 108 28.19 -17.59 7.20
N LEU A 109 27.34 -18.01 8.15
CA LEU A 109 25.96 -18.41 7.87
C LEU A 109 25.15 -17.25 7.30
N TYR A 110 25.26 -16.06 7.90
CA TYR A 110 24.58 -14.86 7.42
C TYR A 110 25.01 -14.45 6.00
N ASP A 111 26.31 -14.50 5.71
CA ASP A 111 26.83 -14.19 4.38
C ASP A 111 26.37 -15.23 3.34
N ASP A 112 26.24 -16.50 3.73
CA ASP A 112 25.66 -17.54 2.88
C ASP A 112 24.17 -17.32 2.64
N GLU A 113 23.39 -17.01 3.69
CA GLU A 113 21.97 -16.64 3.59
C GLU A 113 21.78 -15.48 2.59
N ILE A 114 22.62 -14.43 2.67
CA ILE A 114 22.57 -13.31 1.71
C ILE A 114 22.85 -13.79 0.29
N LYS A 115 23.90 -14.59 0.09
CA LYS A 115 24.28 -15.07 -1.25
C LYS A 115 23.16 -15.91 -1.85
N GLN A 116 22.62 -16.86 -1.09
CA GLN A 116 21.52 -17.70 -1.53
C GLN A 116 20.29 -16.86 -1.86
N ALA A 117 19.87 -15.98 -0.96
CA ALA A 117 18.68 -15.15 -1.17
C ALA A 117 18.83 -14.19 -2.37
N ARG A 118 20.03 -13.66 -2.64
CA ARG A 118 20.30 -12.85 -3.84
C ARG A 118 20.20 -13.65 -5.14
N ILE A 119 20.75 -14.86 -5.15
CA ILE A 119 20.81 -15.71 -6.36
C ILE A 119 19.44 -16.33 -6.65
N LEU A 120 18.80 -16.86 -5.61
CA LEU A 120 17.55 -17.60 -5.74
C LEU A 120 16.34 -16.65 -5.75
N GLY A 121 16.39 -15.52 -5.06
CA GLY A 121 15.19 -14.83 -4.61
C GLY A 121 14.59 -15.54 -3.41
N VAL A 122 13.38 -15.16 -2.99
CA VAL A 122 12.73 -15.74 -1.81
C VAL A 122 11.25 -16.00 -2.04
N GLY A 123 10.83 -17.22 -1.71
CA GLY A 123 9.46 -17.71 -1.82
C GLY A 123 8.84 -18.03 -0.48
N PHE A 124 7.57 -18.38 -0.49
CA PHE A 124 6.81 -18.66 0.72
C PHE A 124 6.98 -20.13 1.14
N ALA A 125 7.36 -20.34 2.40
CA ALA A 125 7.43 -21.67 3.02
C ALA A 125 6.25 -21.92 3.98
N SER A 126 5.53 -20.87 4.38
CA SER A 126 4.40 -20.95 5.30
C SER A 126 3.05 -20.93 4.56
N HIS A 127 2.18 -21.88 4.88
CA HIS A 127 0.80 -21.90 4.39
C HIS A 127 -0.01 -20.68 4.88
N THR A 128 0.30 -20.15 6.06
CA THR A 128 -0.35 -18.95 6.59
C THR A 128 -0.10 -17.72 5.72
N ILE A 129 1.11 -17.60 5.14
CA ILE A 129 1.41 -16.54 4.17
C ILE A 129 0.54 -16.71 2.92
N GLU A 130 0.45 -17.93 2.38
CA GLU A 130 -0.38 -18.22 1.21
C GLU A 130 -1.85 -17.84 1.44
N LEU A 131 -2.42 -18.19 2.60
CA LEU A 131 -3.80 -17.87 2.95
C LEU A 131 -4.04 -16.35 3.03
N ILE A 132 -3.13 -15.61 3.64
CA ILE A 132 -3.23 -14.15 3.75
C ILE A 132 -3.13 -13.48 2.37
N VAL A 133 -2.23 -13.98 1.51
CA VAL A 133 -2.12 -13.50 0.12
C VAL A 133 -3.40 -13.80 -0.67
N LEU A 134 -3.98 -14.99 -0.52
CA LEU A 134 -5.26 -15.35 -1.15
C LEU A 134 -6.43 -14.49 -0.65
N SER A 135 -6.42 -14.11 0.64
CA SER A 135 -7.41 -13.18 1.20
C SER A 135 -7.29 -11.79 0.56
N ALA A 136 -6.07 -11.25 0.45
CA ALA A 136 -5.82 -9.96 -0.18
C ALA A 136 -6.20 -9.95 -1.67
N LEU A 137 -6.03 -11.08 -2.37
CA LEU A 137 -6.50 -11.24 -3.76
C LEU A 137 -8.02 -11.27 -3.85
N ARG A 138 -8.70 -11.91 -2.90
CA ARG A 138 -10.16 -11.95 -2.84
C ARG A 138 -10.76 -10.57 -2.63
N GLU A 139 -10.16 -9.73 -1.80
CA GLU A 139 -10.57 -8.33 -1.62
C GLU A 139 -10.40 -7.49 -2.89
N ARG A 140 -9.42 -7.86 -3.74
CA ARG A 140 -9.15 -7.17 -5.00
C ARG A 140 -10.07 -7.59 -6.15
N SER A 141 -10.52 -8.84 -6.14
CA SER A 141 -11.37 -9.40 -7.19
C SER A 141 -12.79 -8.85 -7.13
N LEU A 142 -13.33 -8.53 -8.30
CA LEU A 142 -14.73 -8.17 -8.49
C LEU A 142 -15.64 -9.41 -8.52
N VAL A 143 -15.07 -10.60 -8.70
CA VAL A 143 -15.80 -11.87 -8.79
C VAL A 143 -15.68 -12.63 -7.47
N LYS A 144 -16.74 -12.66 -6.66
CA LYS A 144 -16.68 -13.20 -5.28
C LYS A 144 -16.20 -14.66 -5.17
N LYS A 145 -16.42 -15.49 -6.21
CA LYS A 145 -16.17 -16.94 -6.18
C LYS A 145 -15.01 -17.41 -7.06
N SER A 146 -14.40 -16.54 -7.86
CA SER A 146 -13.29 -16.88 -8.75
C SER A 146 -12.29 -15.72 -8.84
N PHE A 147 -11.14 -15.95 -9.48
CA PHE A 147 -10.14 -14.91 -9.77
C PHE A 147 -10.04 -14.64 -11.27
N SER A 148 -11.10 -14.89 -12.02
CA SER A 148 -11.11 -14.82 -13.49
C SER A 148 -10.91 -13.40 -14.03
N ASP A 149 -11.15 -12.40 -13.18
CA ASP A 149 -10.90 -11.00 -13.46
C ASP A 149 -9.46 -10.55 -13.09
N LEU A 150 -8.62 -11.43 -12.53
CA LEU A 150 -7.28 -11.06 -12.07
C LEU A 150 -6.17 -11.51 -13.03
N ASN A 151 -5.21 -10.60 -13.26
CA ASN A 151 -3.92 -10.90 -13.85
C ASN A 151 -2.87 -10.94 -12.75
N VAL A 152 -2.35 -12.13 -12.42
CA VAL A 152 -1.44 -12.31 -11.28
C VAL A 152 -0.03 -12.67 -11.75
N SER A 153 0.97 -11.97 -11.21
CA SER A 153 2.38 -12.30 -11.39
C SER A 153 3.02 -12.73 -10.07
N LEU A 154 3.53 -13.96 -10.05
CA LEU A 154 4.23 -14.53 -8.90
C LEU A 154 5.74 -14.49 -9.12
N PHE A 155 6.47 -13.86 -8.19
CA PHE A 155 7.93 -13.73 -8.26
C PHE A 155 8.62 -14.56 -7.19
N ASN A 156 9.53 -15.44 -7.62
CA ASN A 156 10.41 -16.25 -6.77
C ASN A 156 9.66 -17.13 -5.75
N MET A 157 8.55 -17.75 -6.15
CA MET A 157 7.76 -18.59 -5.23
C MET A 157 8.44 -19.93 -4.93
N HIS A 158 9.34 -20.40 -5.79
CA HIS A 158 10.08 -21.67 -5.71
C HIS A 158 9.24 -22.95 -5.63
N SER A 159 7.91 -22.82 -5.60
CA SER A 159 6.94 -23.91 -5.55
C SER A 159 5.69 -23.56 -6.36
N THR A 160 4.93 -24.58 -6.74
CA THR A 160 3.68 -24.42 -7.49
C THR A 160 2.46 -24.28 -6.58
N ARG A 161 2.58 -24.39 -5.26
CA ARG A 161 1.43 -24.49 -4.33
C ARG A 161 0.46 -23.31 -4.44
N LEU A 162 1.01 -22.09 -4.46
CA LEU A 162 0.21 -20.88 -4.67
C LEU A 162 -0.35 -20.81 -6.09
N ALA A 163 0.44 -21.17 -7.11
CA ALA A 163 -0.02 -21.24 -8.50
C ALA A 163 -1.20 -22.21 -8.67
N ASP A 164 -1.10 -23.42 -8.13
CA ASP A 164 -2.16 -24.43 -8.11
C ASP A 164 -3.43 -23.89 -7.43
N SER A 165 -3.26 -23.15 -6.33
CA SER A 165 -4.36 -22.52 -5.60
C SER A 165 -5.07 -21.41 -6.38
N LEU A 166 -4.34 -20.69 -7.24
CA LEU A 166 -4.90 -19.66 -8.12
C LEU A 166 -5.59 -20.30 -9.34
N ILE A 167 -5.02 -21.34 -9.93
CA ILE A 167 -5.61 -22.06 -11.07
C ILE A 167 -6.93 -22.73 -10.65
N LYS A 168 -6.97 -23.36 -9.47
CA LYS A 168 -8.19 -23.94 -8.90
C LYS A 168 -9.31 -22.91 -8.66
N ARG A 169 -8.95 -21.63 -8.52
CA ARG A 169 -9.90 -20.51 -8.38
C ARG A 169 -10.14 -19.78 -9.70
N ASP A 170 -9.74 -20.39 -10.81
CA ASP A 170 -9.92 -19.86 -12.17
C ASP A 170 -9.32 -18.47 -12.38
N VAL A 171 -8.04 -18.29 -12.02
CA VAL A 171 -7.33 -17.02 -12.27
C VAL A 171 -7.31 -16.65 -13.76
N GLY A 172 -7.59 -15.38 -14.09
CA GLY A 172 -7.72 -14.89 -15.46
C GLY A 172 -6.44 -15.00 -16.29
N SER A 173 -5.30 -14.60 -15.71
CA SER A 173 -3.97 -14.95 -16.24
C SER A 173 -2.93 -15.07 -15.12
N LEU A 174 -1.94 -15.94 -15.33
CA LEU A 174 -0.89 -16.21 -14.34
C LEU A 174 0.51 -16.14 -14.97
N CYS A 175 1.35 -15.25 -14.47
CA CYS A 175 2.76 -15.15 -14.84
C CYS A 175 3.63 -15.67 -13.71
N LEU A 176 4.51 -16.63 -13.99
CA LEU A 176 5.44 -17.21 -13.04
C LEU A 176 6.85 -16.71 -13.35
N VAL A 177 7.50 -16.03 -12.41
CA VAL A 177 8.81 -15.42 -12.63
C VAL A 177 9.79 -15.90 -11.58
N GLU A 178 10.92 -16.44 -12.02
CA GLU A 178 11.96 -16.99 -11.15
C GLU A 178 13.32 -16.41 -11.51
N SER A 179 14.08 -15.94 -10.51
CA SER A 179 15.45 -15.48 -10.68
C SER A 179 16.38 -16.65 -11.00
N SER A 180 16.23 -17.76 -10.25
CA SER A 180 17.05 -18.96 -10.40
C SER A 180 16.74 -19.70 -11.70
N GLN A 181 17.79 -20.02 -12.47
CA GLN A 181 17.64 -20.78 -13.72
C GLN A 181 16.98 -22.16 -13.48
N LYS A 182 17.31 -22.82 -12.37
CA LYS A 182 16.76 -24.14 -12.02
C LYS A 182 15.25 -24.04 -11.81
N ASN A 183 14.79 -23.10 -10.98
CA ASN A 183 13.38 -22.93 -10.67
C ASN A 183 12.61 -22.39 -11.88
N ALA A 184 13.20 -21.49 -12.67
CA ALA A 184 12.59 -21.01 -13.91
C ALA A 184 12.33 -22.13 -14.93
N ARG A 185 13.21 -23.14 -15.02
CA ARG A 185 12.96 -24.32 -15.87
C ARG A 185 11.76 -25.13 -15.36
N LEU A 186 11.68 -25.39 -14.05
CA LEU A 186 10.55 -26.08 -13.44
C LEU A 186 9.22 -25.34 -13.69
N MET A 187 9.20 -24.01 -13.51
CA MET A 187 7.99 -23.21 -13.75
C MET A 187 7.60 -23.17 -15.23
N LYS A 188 8.56 -23.20 -16.15
CA LYS A 188 8.28 -23.32 -17.60
C LYS A 188 7.66 -24.65 -17.96
N ASP A 189 8.14 -25.74 -17.40
CA ASP A 189 7.56 -27.06 -17.66
C ASP A 189 6.17 -27.20 -17.04
N TYR A 190 5.97 -26.64 -15.85
CA TYR A 190 4.65 -26.52 -15.23
C TYR A 190 3.67 -25.72 -16.10
N ALA A 191 4.05 -24.50 -16.51
CA ALA A 191 3.21 -23.64 -17.35
C ALA A 191 2.84 -24.31 -18.69
N ARG A 192 3.79 -25.02 -19.32
CA ARG A 192 3.54 -25.79 -20.55
C ARG A 192 2.51 -26.90 -20.34
N LYS A 193 2.56 -27.62 -19.22
CA LYS A 193 1.60 -28.68 -18.89
C LYS A 193 0.20 -28.11 -18.65
N ALA A 194 0.11 -27.07 -17.82
CA ALA A 194 -1.16 -26.42 -17.52
C ALA A 194 -1.81 -25.79 -18.77
N HIS A 195 -1.02 -25.18 -19.65
CA HIS A 195 -1.53 -24.66 -20.92
C HIS A 195 -2.06 -25.77 -21.85
N LYS A 196 -1.34 -26.91 -21.93
CA LYS A 196 -1.76 -28.03 -22.80
C LYS A 196 -3.01 -28.74 -22.30
N ASN A 197 -3.14 -28.91 -20.99
CA ASN A 197 -4.20 -29.71 -20.40
C ASN A 197 -5.49 -28.90 -20.17
N ASP A 198 -5.34 -27.63 -19.76
CA ASP A 198 -6.46 -26.85 -19.21
C ASP A 198 -6.74 -25.56 -20.01
N GLY A 199 -5.99 -25.31 -21.09
CA GLY A 199 -6.12 -24.10 -21.92
C GLY A 199 -5.84 -22.78 -21.16
N LYS A 200 -5.20 -22.87 -19.98
CA LYS A 200 -5.02 -21.72 -19.08
C LYS A 200 -3.98 -20.73 -19.63
N ARG A 201 -4.23 -19.44 -19.41
CA ARG A 201 -3.32 -18.33 -19.76
C ARG A 201 -2.16 -18.23 -18.76
N ILE A 202 -1.20 -19.13 -18.90
CA ILE A 202 -0.06 -19.24 -17.99
C ILE A 202 1.26 -19.13 -18.75
N GLN A 203 2.14 -18.26 -18.29
CA GLN A 203 3.49 -18.10 -18.83
C GLN A 203 4.53 -18.13 -17.71
N ALA A 204 5.75 -18.55 -18.04
CA ALA A 204 6.84 -18.56 -17.08
C ALA A 204 8.14 -17.99 -17.67
N TYR A 205 8.84 -17.19 -16.87
CA TYR A 205 10.03 -16.46 -17.28
C TYR A 205 11.16 -16.59 -16.27
N GLN A 206 12.39 -16.44 -16.76
CA GLN A 206 13.54 -16.21 -15.91
C GLN A 206 13.82 -14.71 -15.89
N ALA A 207 13.70 -14.07 -14.74
CA ALA A 207 14.00 -12.66 -14.54
C ALA A 207 14.14 -12.34 -13.05
N ASP A 208 14.89 -11.29 -12.73
CA ASP A 208 15.00 -10.77 -11.36
C ASP A 208 13.77 -9.92 -11.03
N PHE A 209 13.23 -10.05 -9.82
CA PHE A 209 12.11 -9.24 -9.34
C PHE A 209 12.43 -7.73 -9.34
N THR A 210 13.70 -7.37 -9.10
CA THR A 210 14.18 -5.98 -9.17
C THR A 210 14.06 -5.37 -10.56
N ALA A 211 13.88 -6.17 -11.62
CA ALA A 211 13.68 -5.67 -12.98
C ALA A 211 12.39 -4.86 -13.16
N LEU A 212 11.42 -5.01 -12.25
CA LEU A 212 10.21 -4.18 -12.22
C LEU A 212 10.42 -2.81 -11.57
N PHE A 213 11.53 -2.63 -10.85
CA PHE A 213 11.79 -1.45 -10.00
C PHE A 213 13.06 -0.74 -10.47
N PRO A 214 13.00 0.00 -11.59
CA PRO A 214 14.17 0.65 -12.15
C PRO A 214 14.72 1.72 -11.19
N VAL A 215 16.06 1.84 -11.17
CA VAL A 215 16.73 2.97 -10.52
C VAL A 215 16.70 4.14 -11.49
N TYR A 216 15.94 5.18 -11.16
CA TYR A 216 15.85 6.39 -11.97
C TYR A 216 17.15 7.19 -11.85
N THR A 217 17.98 7.07 -12.87
CA THR A 217 19.14 7.95 -13.07
C THR A 217 18.99 8.69 -14.39
N ARG A 218 19.64 9.85 -14.52
CA ARG A 218 19.69 10.61 -15.79
C ARG A 218 20.14 9.76 -16.99
N LYS A 219 20.93 8.71 -16.76
CA LYS A 219 21.58 7.90 -17.81
C LYS A 219 20.80 6.64 -18.19
N ARG A 220 19.87 6.16 -17.36
CA ARG A 220 19.18 4.87 -17.59
C ARG A 220 17.75 4.92 -17.07
N GLN A 221 16.80 4.88 -18.00
CA GLN A 221 15.37 4.67 -17.73
C GLN A 221 14.88 3.54 -18.64
N THR A 222 15.30 2.31 -18.35
CA THR A 222 14.83 1.14 -19.10
C THR A 222 13.39 0.86 -18.70
N PRO A 223 12.45 0.70 -19.65
CA PRO A 223 11.07 0.40 -19.32
C PRO A 223 10.98 -0.98 -18.62
N PRO A 224 10.08 -1.13 -17.63
CA PRO A 224 9.89 -2.40 -16.96
C PRO A 224 9.37 -3.44 -17.96
N PRO A 225 9.83 -4.70 -17.87
CA PRO A 225 9.47 -5.73 -18.83
C PRO A 225 8.01 -6.19 -18.64
N ALA A 226 7.09 -5.58 -19.40
CA ALA A 226 5.65 -5.84 -19.32
C ALA A 226 5.23 -7.32 -19.41
N LYS A 227 6.01 -8.14 -20.13
CA LYS A 227 5.78 -9.60 -20.21
C LYS A 227 5.81 -10.31 -18.86
N LEU A 228 6.41 -9.70 -17.84
CA LEU A 228 6.44 -10.23 -16.48
C LEU A 228 5.16 -9.92 -15.68
N LEU A 229 4.23 -9.15 -16.24
CA LEU A 229 2.99 -8.72 -15.57
C LEU A 229 1.76 -9.53 -16.00
N PHE A 230 1.87 -10.33 -17.07
CA PHE A 230 0.73 -11.01 -17.67
C PHE A 230 1.07 -12.46 -18.04
N GLY A 231 0.11 -13.36 -17.82
CA GLY A 231 0.19 -14.77 -18.19
C GLY A 231 -0.05 -15.04 -19.67
N ASP A 232 -0.22 -13.99 -20.49
CA ASP A 232 -0.37 -14.06 -21.93
C ASP A 232 0.18 -12.78 -22.57
N LYS A 233 0.94 -12.92 -23.66
CA LYS A 233 1.50 -11.79 -24.39
C LYS A 233 0.43 -10.98 -25.13
N ALA A 234 -0.68 -11.62 -25.54
CA ALA A 234 -1.78 -10.93 -26.21
C ALA A 234 -2.39 -9.85 -25.28
N LEU A 235 -2.53 -10.17 -23.99
CA LEU A 235 -3.08 -9.27 -22.98
C LEU A 235 -2.27 -7.99 -22.76
N ILE A 236 -0.97 -7.96 -23.10
CA ILE A 236 -0.13 -6.78 -22.87
C ILE A 236 -0.62 -5.56 -23.66
N LYS A 237 -1.17 -5.77 -24.86
CA LYS A 237 -1.73 -4.68 -25.67
C LYS A 237 -3.08 -4.24 -25.12
N ASP A 238 -3.94 -5.21 -24.81
CA ASP A 238 -5.32 -4.98 -24.38
C ASP A 238 -5.42 -4.43 -22.95
N ALA A 239 -4.41 -4.67 -22.12
CA ALA A 239 -4.36 -4.20 -20.73
C ALA A 239 -3.82 -2.77 -20.58
N GLN A 240 -3.50 -2.06 -21.67
CA GLN A 240 -3.07 -0.67 -21.58
C GLN A 240 -4.23 0.21 -21.14
N ASN A 241 -4.22 0.58 -19.87
CA ASN A 241 -5.16 1.50 -19.26
C ASN A 241 -4.39 2.40 -18.29
N PRO A 242 -3.72 3.46 -18.79
CA PRO A 242 -2.83 4.27 -17.97
C PRO A 242 -3.53 4.80 -16.73
N LEU A 243 -2.88 4.69 -15.58
CA LEU A 243 -3.39 5.25 -14.34
C LEU A 243 -3.50 6.77 -14.47
N ILE A 244 -4.68 7.29 -14.15
CA ILE A 244 -4.98 8.73 -14.15
C ILE A 244 -5.49 9.15 -12.78
N LEU A 245 -5.12 10.36 -12.36
CA LEU A 245 -5.71 11.02 -11.20
C LEU A 245 -6.99 11.72 -11.63
N GLN A 246 -8.08 11.41 -10.94
CA GLN A 246 -9.40 11.97 -11.17
C GLN A 246 -9.89 12.73 -9.94
N ARG A 247 -10.83 13.65 -10.16
CA ARG A 247 -11.57 14.28 -9.06
C ARG A 247 -12.44 13.23 -8.38
N ARG A 248 -12.53 13.30 -7.05
CA ARG A 248 -13.49 12.50 -6.29
C ARG A 248 -14.90 13.03 -6.57
N LEU A 249 -15.63 12.41 -7.50
CA LEU A 249 -17.04 12.70 -7.72
C LEU A 249 -17.88 11.99 -6.64
N VAL A 250 -18.86 12.70 -6.08
CA VAL A 250 -19.79 12.13 -5.10
C VAL A 250 -20.74 11.19 -5.85
N GLY A 251 -20.79 9.92 -5.45
CA GLY A 251 -21.63 8.90 -6.09
C GLY A 251 -20.97 8.15 -7.25
N ASP A 252 -19.69 8.40 -7.52
CA ASP A 252 -18.98 7.68 -8.56
C ASP A 252 -18.47 6.32 -8.03
N GLU A 253 -19.24 5.27 -8.32
CA GLU A 253 -18.81 3.87 -8.18
C GLU A 253 -17.86 3.44 -9.31
N SER A 254 -17.32 4.37 -10.12
CA SER A 254 -16.33 4.06 -11.14
C SER A 254 -14.96 3.69 -10.54
N GLY A 255 -14.91 2.53 -9.90
CA GLY A 255 -13.77 1.62 -9.98
C GLY A 255 -13.56 1.07 -11.41
N SER A 256 -13.99 1.81 -12.44
CA SER A 256 -14.15 1.34 -13.81
C SER A 256 -12.80 1.14 -14.47
N ASN A 257 -12.56 -0.10 -14.92
CA ASN A 257 -11.42 -0.60 -15.69
C ASN A 257 -10.19 -1.07 -14.89
N ASN A 258 -10.37 -1.38 -13.61
CA ASN A 258 -9.34 -2.00 -12.76
C ASN A 258 -9.18 -3.52 -12.94
N CYS A 259 -10.04 -4.19 -13.72
CA CYS A 259 -9.99 -5.65 -13.91
C CYS A 259 -8.70 -6.09 -14.61
N ASN A 260 -8.22 -5.31 -15.59
CA ASN A 260 -7.02 -5.71 -16.33
C ASN A 260 -5.70 -5.32 -15.67
N SER A 261 -5.72 -4.56 -14.57
CA SER A 261 -4.50 -4.15 -13.88
C SER A 261 -3.82 -5.31 -13.17
N PRO A 262 -2.49 -5.47 -13.30
CA PRO A 262 -1.78 -6.62 -12.75
C PRO A 262 -1.68 -6.56 -11.23
N VAL A 263 -1.78 -7.74 -10.61
CA VAL A 263 -1.43 -8.00 -9.22
C VAL A 263 -0.05 -8.66 -9.18
N ILE A 264 0.90 -8.01 -8.54
CA ILE A 264 2.29 -8.45 -8.42
C ILE A 264 2.49 -8.99 -7.02
N ILE A 265 2.99 -10.21 -6.89
CA ILE A 265 3.23 -10.87 -5.61
C ILE A 265 4.68 -11.33 -5.56
N GLY A 266 5.43 -10.83 -4.59
CA GLY A 266 6.83 -11.21 -4.43
C GLY A 266 7.50 -10.50 -3.27
N THR A 267 8.63 -11.05 -2.81
CA THR A 267 9.40 -10.50 -1.69
C THR A 267 10.84 -10.27 -2.12
N LEU A 268 11.34 -9.06 -1.87
CA LEU A 268 12.78 -8.77 -1.99
C LEU A 268 13.47 -9.17 -0.68
N PRO A 269 14.55 -9.97 -0.75
CA PRO A 269 15.17 -10.52 0.45
C PRO A 269 15.89 -9.49 1.31
N LEU A 270 16.46 -8.45 0.69
CA LEU A 270 17.34 -7.53 1.40
C LEU A 270 16.65 -6.21 1.72
N PRO A 271 16.88 -5.64 2.92
CA PRO A 271 16.34 -4.33 3.29
C PRO A 271 16.69 -3.22 2.29
N SER A 272 17.90 -3.21 1.72
CA SER A 272 18.29 -2.22 0.72
C SER A 272 17.52 -2.36 -0.60
N GLN A 273 17.20 -3.59 -1.01
CA GLN A 273 16.38 -3.85 -2.20
C GLN A 273 14.93 -3.42 -1.96
N GLN A 274 14.36 -3.74 -0.79
CA GLN A 274 13.03 -3.31 -0.37
C GLN A 274 12.90 -1.77 -0.33
N ALA A 275 13.88 -1.08 0.27
CA ALA A 275 13.91 0.39 0.31
C ALA A 275 14.01 0.99 -1.11
N SER A 276 14.82 0.38 -1.97
CA SER A 276 14.96 0.79 -3.38
C SER A 276 13.67 0.56 -4.17
N MET A 277 12.95 -0.53 -3.91
CA MET A 277 11.63 -0.80 -4.49
C MET A 277 10.61 0.27 -4.11
N LEU A 278 10.46 0.58 -2.81
CA LEU A 278 9.54 1.63 -2.34
C LEU A 278 9.87 2.98 -2.98
N THR A 279 11.17 3.33 -3.03
CA THR A 279 11.66 4.55 -3.68
C THR A 279 11.34 4.54 -5.18
N SER A 280 11.59 3.42 -5.87
CA SER A 280 11.32 3.26 -7.30
C SER A 280 9.83 3.38 -7.61
N LEU A 281 8.95 2.80 -6.79
CA LEU A 281 7.49 2.93 -6.94
C LEU A 281 7.04 4.38 -6.84
N THR A 282 7.48 5.09 -5.80
CA THR A 282 7.20 6.52 -5.59
C THR A 282 7.60 7.37 -6.79
N TRP A 283 8.85 7.23 -7.26
CA TRP A 283 9.32 8.01 -8.40
C TRP A 283 8.68 7.58 -9.73
N SER A 284 8.45 6.28 -9.92
CA SER A 284 7.76 5.77 -11.12
C SER A 284 6.39 6.41 -11.26
N LEU A 285 5.64 6.52 -10.15
CA LEU A 285 4.29 7.06 -10.16
C LEU A 285 4.27 8.57 -10.37
N ILE A 286 5.17 9.31 -9.71
CA ILE A 286 5.33 10.75 -9.94
C ILE A 286 5.70 11.01 -11.41
N MET A 287 6.66 10.26 -11.96
CA MET A 287 7.09 10.40 -13.36
C MET A 287 5.97 10.06 -14.34
N HIS A 288 5.14 9.07 -14.02
CA HIS A 288 3.96 8.68 -14.80
C HIS A 288 2.94 9.81 -14.84
N HIS A 289 2.53 10.33 -13.68
CA HIS A 289 1.53 11.41 -13.60
C HIS A 289 2.04 12.77 -14.12
N CYS A 290 3.34 13.04 -14.01
CA CYS A 290 3.96 14.22 -14.62
C CYS A 290 4.24 14.07 -16.12
N CYS A 291 3.84 12.96 -16.76
CA CYS A 291 4.11 12.65 -18.16
C CYS A 291 5.61 12.69 -18.54
N LEU A 292 6.51 12.52 -17.57
CA LEU A 292 7.95 12.51 -17.80
C LEU A 292 8.45 11.13 -18.26
N ASN A 293 7.72 10.07 -17.91
CA ASN A 293 7.92 8.73 -18.43
C ASN A 293 6.58 8.00 -18.45
N THR A 294 6.07 7.68 -19.64
CA THR A 294 4.80 6.96 -19.84
C THR A 294 4.97 5.44 -19.92
N MET A 295 6.22 4.96 -19.94
CA MET A 295 6.57 3.55 -20.00
C MET A 295 6.89 3.01 -18.60
N THR A 296 5.97 3.23 -17.66
CA THR A 296 6.04 2.70 -16.29
C THR A 296 5.09 1.52 -16.13
N ILE A 297 5.16 0.82 -14.98
CA ILE A 297 4.18 -0.22 -14.65
C ILE A 297 2.75 0.34 -14.56
N PHE A 298 2.58 1.63 -14.24
CA PHE A 298 1.29 2.30 -14.12
C PHE A 298 0.61 2.61 -15.46
N LYS A 299 1.28 2.31 -16.58
CA LYS A 299 0.64 2.23 -17.91
C LYS A 299 -0.49 1.18 -17.95
N TYR A 300 -0.47 0.22 -17.03
CA TYR A 300 -1.47 -0.85 -16.91
C TYR A 300 -2.50 -0.58 -15.80
N GLY A 301 -2.58 0.66 -15.30
CA GLY A 301 -3.61 1.11 -14.37
C GLY A 301 -3.20 0.94 -12.91
N VAL A 302 -4.15 0.50 -12.08
CA VAL A 302 -3.98 0.35 -10.63
C VAL A 302 -3.23 -0.94 -10.32
N VAL A 303 -1.92 -0.91 -10.55
CA VAL A 303 -1.01 -2.02 -10.25
C VAL A 303 -1.01 -2.30 -8.75
N TYR A 304 -1.37 -3.52 -8.37
CA TYR A 304 -1.49 -3.92 -6.96
C TYR A 304 -0.29 -4.76 -6.56
N LEU A 305 0.51 -4.31 -5.60
CA LEU A 305 1.70 -5.03 -5.14
C LEU A 305 1.45 -5.64 -3.76
N ILE A 306 1.59 -6.96 -3.65
CA ILE A 306 1.64 -7.69 -2.38
C ILE A 306 3.10 -8.09 -2.12
N THR A 307 3.66 -7.59 -1.02
CA THR A 307 5.06 -7.84 -0.67
C THR A 307 5.28 -7.91 0.84
N PHE A 308 6.50 -8.26 1.25
CA PHE A 308 6.86 -8.39 2.66
C PHE A 308 8.08 -7.53 2.96
N LEU A 309 7.95 -6.63 3.93
CA LEU A 309 8.98 -5.69 4.32
C LEU A 309 9.64 -6.14 5.63
N SER A 310 10.96 -5.95 5.73
CA SER A 310 11.65 -6.03 7.01
C SER A 310 11.12 -4.96 7.97
N ALA A 311 11.24 -5.18 9.29
CA ALA A 311 10.80 -4.26 10.34
C ALA A 311 11.14 -2.79 10.07
N GLY A 312 12.40 -2.50 9.72
CA GLY A 312 12.84 -1.13 9.45
C GLY A 312 12.16 -0.50 8.23
N ASN A 313 11.97 -1.27 7.15
CA ASN A 313 11.30 -0.77 5.94
C ASN A 313 9.78 -0.70 6.09
N TYR A 314 9.19 -1.59 6.87
CA TYR A 314 7.77 -1.50 7.23
C TYR A 314 7.53 -0.20 8.02
N ALA A 315 8.30 0.03 9.09
CA ALA A 315 8.22 1.28 9.84
C ALA A 315 8.48 2.52 8.96
N ALA A 316 9.49 2.47 8.08
CA ALA A 316 9.76 3.55 7.13
C ALA A 316 8.62 3.76 6.11
N ALA A 317 7.81 2.74 5.81
CA ALA A 317 6.66 2.87 4.92
C ALA A 317 5.47 3.53 5.62
N VAL A 318 5.27 3.32 6.94
CA VAL A 318 4.06 3.79 7.66
C VAL A 318 4.29 4.93 8.67
N CYS A 319 5.53 5.27 9.01
CA CYS A 319 5.85 6.27 10.05
C CYS A 319 5.37 7.71 9.79
N GLY A 320 5.00 8.04 8.56
CA GLY A 320 4.38 9.32 8.20
C GLY A 320 2.91 9.40 8.61
N VAL A 321 2.22 8.26 8.74
CA VAL A 321 0.78 8.18 9.01
C VAL A 321 0.45 7.58 10.38
N GLU A 322 1.38 6.86 11.02
CA GLU A 322 1.19 6.29 12.36
C GLU A 322 1.83 7.17 13.45
N ASP A 323 1.01 7.63 14.41
CA ASP A 323 1.42 8.57 15.45
C ASP A 323 2.45 8.01 16.44
N ASP A 324 2.39 6.71 16.73
CA ASP A 324 3.31 6.05 17.66
C ASP A 324 4.71 5.82 17.06
N LEU A 325 4.91 6.13 15.77
CA LEU A 325 6.20 6.11 15.07
C LEU A 325 6.85 7.49 14.94
N LYS A 326 6.35 8.52 15.64
CA LYS A 326 6.91 9.88 15.66
C LYS A 326 8.38 9.97 16.12
N PHE A 327 8.91 8.94 16.78
CA PHE A 327 10.32 8.85 17.15
C PHE A 327 11.28 8.64 15.96
N THR A 328 10.75 8.27 14.79
CA THR A 328 11.54 8.13 13.55
C THR A 328 12.03 9.50 13.05
N SER A 329 13.07 9.49 12.21
CA SER A 329 13.65 10.73 11.71
C SER A 329 12.65 11.52 10.85
N ASN A 330 12.73 12.86 10.92
CA ASN A 330 11.89 13.76 10.11
C ASN A 330 11.95 13.42 8.62
N ALA A 331 13.14 13.13 8.10
CA ALA A 331 13.35 12.76 6.70
C ALA A 331 12.57 11.50 6.31
N GLN A 332 12.59 10.47 7.18
CA GLN A 332 11.83 9.24 6.94
C GLN A 332 10.32 9.48 7.04
N ARG A 333 9.85 10.26 8.02
CA ARG A 333 8.42 10.60 8.15
C ARG A 333 7.90 11.32 6.91
N HIS A 334 8.66 12.27 6.35
CA HIS A 334 8.29 12.97 5.12
C HIS A 334 8.28 12.06 3.89
N GLN A 335 9.25 11.15 3.78
CA GLN A 335 9.27 10.14 2.71
C GLN A 335 8.09 9.17 2.80
N SER A 336 7.78 8.70 4.01
CA SER A 336 6.61 7.89 4.30
C SER A 336 5.32 8.63 3.99
N TRP A 337 5.23 9.92 4.34
CA TRP A 337 4.08 10.74 4.02
C TRP A 337 3.86 10.85 2.51
N LEU A 338 4.91 11.13 1.74
CA LEU A 338 4.83 11.15 0.27
C LEU A 338 4.36 9.80 -0.29
N LEU A 339 4.92 8.69 0.22
CA LEU A 339 4.50 7.35 -0.17
C LEU A 339 3.00 7.13 0.10
N ASN A 340 2.50 7.47 1.29
CA ASN A 340 1.09 7.26 1.67
C ASN A 340 0.10 8.25 1.03
N ARG A 341 0.61 9.40 0.55
CA ARG A 341 -0.16 10.32 -0.29
C ARG A 341 -0.38 9.75 -1.68
N LEU A 342 0.61 9.07 -2.23
CA LEU A 342 0.55 8.50 -3.58
C LEU A 342 -0.03 7.08 -3.62
N PHE A 343 0.16 6.32 -2.55
CA PHE A 343 -0.25 4.94 -2.41
C PHE A 343 -1.09 4.72 -1.15
N GLU A 344 -2.01 3.78 -1.24
CA GLU A 344 -2.60 3.11 -0.10
C GLU A 344 -1.68 1.94 0.30
N VAL A 345 -1.09 2.03 1.49
CA VAL A 345 -0.23 0.99 2.07
C VAL A 345 -1.00 0.35 3.22
N ILE A 346 -1.46 -0.89 3.04
CA ILE A 346 -2.27 -1.61 4.02
C ILE A 346 -1.45 -2.77 4.57
N SER A 347 -1.46 -2.96 5.88
CA SER A 347 -0.90 -4.17 6.48
C SER A 347 -1.82 -5.36 6.29
N LEU A 348 -1.27 -6.49 5.86
CA LEU A 348 -2.02 -7.73 5.66
C LEU A 348 -2.23 -8.51 6.97
N ARG A 349 -1.52 -8.13 8.04
CA ARG A 349 -1.56 -8.83 9.34
C ARG A 349 -1.17 -7.91 10.50
N ASP A 350 -1.57 -6.64 10.42
CA ASP A 350 -1.19 -5.58 11.36
C ASP A 350 0.32 -5.60 11.64
N ARG A 351 0.70 -5.61 12.92
CA ARG A 351 2.10 -5.69 13.38
C ARG A 351 2.52 -7.09 13.83
N LYS A 352 1.73 -8.14 13.54
CA LYS A 352 2.08 -9.52 13.95
C LYS A 352 3.26 -10.10 13.16
N GLY A 353 3.44 -9.65 11.92
CA GLY A 353 4.51 -10.11 11.03
C GLY A 353 4.53 -11.63 10.80
N PHE A 354 5.62 -12.09 10.18
CA PHE A 354 5.95 -13.50 9.94
C PHE A 354 7.43 -13.70 10.22
N SER A 355 7.81 -14.80 10.86
CA SER A 355 9.23 -15.12 11.04
C SER A 355 9.93 -15.20 9.69
N ARG A 356 11.20 -14.77 9.62
CA ARG A 356 12.07 -14.96 8.45
C ARG A 356 12.14 -16.42 7.98
N LYS A 357 11.88 -17.39 8.86
CA LYS A 357 11.81 -18.84 8.57
C LYS A 357 10.54 -19.26 7.83
N ALA A 358 9.53 -18.39 7.75
CA ALA A 358 8.34 -18.61 6.93
C ALA A 358 8.61 -18.46 5.42
N PHE A 359 9.87 -18.21 5.06
CA PHE A 359 10.34 -17.98 3.70
C PHE A 359 11.46 -18.97 3.34
N THR A 360 11.59 -19.26 2.05
CA THR A 360 12.61 -20.16 1.52
C THR A 360 13.32 -19.56 0.30
N PRO A 361 14.66 -19.52 0.24
CA PRO A 361 15.57 -19.66 1.37
C PRO A 361 15.23 -18.65 2.49
N VAL A 362 15.70 -18.94 3.70
CA VAL A 362 15.42 -18.09 4.87
C VAL A 362 15.89 -16.67 4.60
N ILE A 363 15.08 -15.67 4.95
CA ILE A 363 15.46 -14.27 4.78
C ILE A 363 16.60 -13.94 5.75
N PRO A 364 17.68 -13.29 5.28
CA PRO A 364 18.79 -12.91 6.14
C PRO A 364 18.34 -11.93 7.24
N LEU A 365 18.74 -12.20 8.48
CA LEU A 365 18.37 -11.38 9.62
C LEU A 365 19.12 -10.04 9.63
N HIS A 366 18.43 -8.92 9.78
CA HIS A 366 19.09 -7.63 9.67
C HIS A 366 19.97 -7.33 10.91
N LYS A 367 21.25 -7.02 10.68
CA LYS A 367 22.25 -6.79 11.75
C LYS A 367 21.87 -5.65 12.69
N THR A 368 21.36 -4.55 12.16
CA THR A 368 21.02 -3.36 12.95
C THR A 368 19.78 -2.68 12.39
N ILE A 369 18.85 -2.29 13.27
CA ILE A 369 17.69 -1.49 12.90
C ILE A 369 17.70 -0.19 13.72
N ALA A 370 17.51 0.94 13.03
CA ALA A 370 17.35 2.22 13.70
C ALA A 370 16.14 2.18 14.64
N HIS A 371 16.32 2.61 15.88
CA HIS A 371 15.26 2.65 16.90
C HIS A 371 14.64 1.28 17.25
N GLU A 372 15.38 0.18 17.10
CA GLU A 372 14.89 -1.19 17.34
C GLU A 372 14.13 -1.37 18.67
N LYS A 373 14.61 -0.79 19.78
CA LYS A 373 13.93 -0.85 21.08
C LYS A 373 12.54 -0.20 21.04
N LYS A 374 12.44 1.02 20.50
CA LYS A 374 11.17 1.75 20.37
C LYS A 374 10.22 1.07 19.38
N LEU A 375 10.77 0.49 18.31
CA LEU A 375 9.99 -0.32 17.37
C LEU A 375 9.39 -1.56 18.07
N ALA A 376 10.17 -2.23 18.91
CA ALA A 376 9.68 -3.38 19.67
C ALA A 376 8.57 -3.01 20.68
N GLU A 377 8.66 -1.84 21.32
CA GLU A 377 7.62 -1.29 22.22
C GLU A 377 6.27 -1.11 21.50
N VAL A 378 6.30 -0.73 20.22
CA VAL A 378 5.10 -0.59 19.38
C VAL A 378 4.75 -1.86 18.61
N GLY A 379 5.39 -2.99 18.91
CA GLY A 379 5.09 -4.30 18.31
C GLY A 379 5.76 -4.59 16.97
N ILE A 380 6.69 -3.73 16.50
CA ILE A 380 7.49 -3.96 15.30
C ILE A 380 8.85 -4.53 15.71
N ARG A 381 9.01 -5.85 15.59
CA ARG A 381 10.21 -6.60 15.96
C ARG A 381 11.09 -6.93 14.76
N ASN A 382 12.40 -6.85 14.96
CA ASN A 382 13.40 -7.39 14.04
C ASN A 382 13.24 -8.92 13.88
N GLY A 383 13.68 -9.48 12.75
CA GLY A 383 13.48 -10.89 12.40
C GLY A 383 12.10 -11.27 11.91
N LEU A 384 11.12 -10.36 12.04
CA LEU A 384 9.82 -10.49 11.40
C LEU A 384 9.76 -9.73 10.08
N MET A 385 8.95 -10.28 9.18
CA MET A 385 8.57 -9.74 7.88
C MET A 385 7.11 -9.34 7.91
N TYR A 386 6.81 -8.11 7.52
CA TYR A 386 5.47 -7.52 7.58
C TYR A 386 4.87 -7.53 6.19
N GLY A 387 3.80 -8.31 6.01
CA GLY A 387 3.06 -8.36 4.76
C GLY A 387 2.31 -7.05 4.55
N VAL A 388 2.52 -6.43 3.40
CA VAL A 388 1.84 -5.20 3.00
C VAL A 388 1.27 -5.34 1.60
N SER A 389 0.12 -4.72 1.38
CA SER A 389 -0.38 -4.43 0.05
C SER A 389 -0.21 -2.95 -0.26
N ILE A 390 0.32 -2.66 -1.44
CA ILE A 390 0.60 -1.30 -1.92
C ILE A 390 -0.19 -1.09 -3.20
N ARG A 391 -1.08 -0.09 -3.19
CA ARG A 391 -1.98 0.25 -4.29
C ARG A 391 -1.86 1.74 -4.61
N PRO A 392 -1.66 2.17 -5.87
CA PRO A 392 -1.65 3.60 -6.18
C PRO A 392 -3.05 4.19 -5.99
N ARG A 393 -3.13 5.41 -5.47
CA ARG A 393 -4.40 6.13 -5.35
C ARG A 393 -4.82 6.71 -6.70
N CYS A 394 -6.12 6.63 -7.00
CA CYS A 394 -6.70 7.27 -8.20
C CYS A 394 -7.19 8.70 -7.93
N THR A 395 -7.24 9.09 -6.66
CA THR A 395 -7.60 10.45 -6.23
C THR A 395 -6.50 10.96 -5.31
N LEU A 396 -6.14 12.23 -5.46
CA LEU A 396 -5.08 12.84 -4.67
C LEU A 396 -5.48 14.25 -4.25
N GLN A 397 -5.39 14.48 -2.94
CA GLN A 397 -5.60 15.78 -2.32
C GLN A 397 -4.37 16.15 -1.49
N ILE A 398 -3.86 17.37 -1.70
CA ILE A 398 -2.75 17.95 -0.96
C ILE A 398 -3.23 19.29 -0.39
N GLY A 399 -3.56 19.30 0.90
CA GLY A 399 -4.19 20.45 1.55
C GLY A 399 -5.53 20.76 0.88
N SER A 400 -5.69 21.99 0.37
CA SER A 400 -6.88 22.40 -0.39
C SER A 400 -6.78 22.10 -1.89
N LEU A 401 -5.67 21.54 -2.38
CA LEU A 401 -5.48 21.24 -3.79
C LEU A 401 -6.00 19.85 -4.14
N THR A 402 -6.87 19.78 -5.15
CA THR A 402 -7.26 18.54 -5.80
C THR A 402 -6.39 18.34 -7.03
N ILE A 403 -5.65 17.23 -7.07
CA ILE A 403 -4.67 16.96 -8.13
C ILE A 403 -5.30 16.04 -9.17
N VAL A 404 -5.27 16.44 -10.44
CA VAL A 404 -5.80 15.67 -11.59
C VAL A 404 -4.74 15.46 -12.66
N SER A 405 -4.84 14.39 -13.45
CA SER A 405 -3.86 14.10 -14.52
C SER A 405 -4.00 14.98 -15.76
N GLY A 406 -5.16 15.58 -15.97
CA GLY A 406 -5.38 16.61 -16.98
C GLY A 406 -6.46 17.56 -16.48
N VAL A 407 -6.25 18.86 -16.70
CA VAL A 407 -7.25 19.89 -16.36
C VAL A 407 -8.13 20.09 -17.58
N GLY A 408 -9.39 19.65 -17.51
CA GLY A 408 -10.37 19.85 -18.58
C GLY A 408 -10.78 21.32 -18.74
N ALA A 409 -11.40 21.68 -19.87
CA ALA A 409 -11.90 23.04 -20.11
C ALA A 409 -12.95 23.51 -19.08
N GLU A 410 -13.70 22.58 -18.48
CA GLU A 410 -14.69 22.86 -17.43
C GLU A 410 -14.06 23.01 -16.03
N GLU A 411 -12.83 22.52 -15.84
CA GLU A 411 -12.12 22.57 -14.55
C GLU A 411 -11.36 23.88 -14.35
N TYR A 412 -11.33 24.74 -15.37
CA TYR A 412 -10.65 26.04 -15.35
C TYR A 412 -11.24 27.04 -14.33
N TYR A 413 -12.48 26.81 -13.88
CA TYR A 413 -13.19 27.69 -12.95
C TYR A 413 -13.08 27.27 -11.47
N ASP A 414 -12.52 26.10 -11.17
CA ASP A 414 -12.33 25.63 -9.79
C ASP A 414 -10.91 25.96 -9.31
N ARG A 415 -10.80 27.01 -8.48
CA ARG A 415 -9.52 27.53 -7.96
C ARG A 415 -8.70 26.53 -7.11
N GLY A 416 -9.23 25.34 -6.82
CA GLY A 416 -8.53 24.28 -6.10
C GLY A 416 -8.05 23.10 -6.95
N VAL A 417 -8.39 23.03 -8.24
CA VAL A 417 -8.01 21.91 -9.12
C VAL A 417 -6.73 22.27 -9.88
N VAL A 418 -5.72 21.39 -9.79
CA VAL A 418 -4.41 21.63 -10.40
C VAL A 418 -3.87 20.39 -11.10
N SER A 419 -3.09 20.60 -12.16
CA SER A 419 -2.46 19.52 -12.91
C SER A 419 -1.37 18.83 -12.09
N ALA A 420 -1.36 17.50 -12.14
CA ALA A 420 -0.31 16.68 -11.56
C ALA A 420 1.10 17.05 -12.07
N SER A 421 1.22 17.45 -13.34
CA SER A 421 2.49 17.88 -13.95
C SER A 421 3.12 19.08 -13.25
N ASP A 422 2.29 19.97 -12.72
CA ASP A 422 2.73 21.26 -12.21
C ASP A 422 3.06 21.19 -10.72
N VAL A 423 2.44 20.25 -10.01
CA VAL A 423 2.43 20.22 -8.55
C VAL A 423 3.24 19.07 -7.97
N LEU A 424 3.19 17.86 -8.53
CA LEU A 424 3.75 16.67 -7.87
C LEU A 424 5.27 16.74 -7.66
N LEU A 425 6.01 17.26 -8.64
CA LEU A 425 7.46 17.43 -8.50
C LEU A 425 7.83 18.50 -7.47
N LYS A 426 7.05 19.58 -7.40
CA LYS A 426 7.21 20.63 -6.38
C LYS A 426 6.91 20.07 -5.00
N TYR A 427 5.86 19.26 -4.87
CA TYR A 427 5.47 18.64 -3.62
C TYR A 427 6.51 17.62 -3.12
N ALA A 428 7.01 16.78 -4.02
CA ALA A 428 8.09 15.85 -3.69
C ALA A 428 9.38 16.60 -3.28
N PHE A 429 9.70 17.72 -3.95
CA PHE A 429 10.79 18.59 -3.56
C PHE A 429 10.55 19.22 -2.18
N TRP A 430 9.36 19.78 -1.95
CA TRP A 430 8.93 20.38 -0.68
C TRP A 430 9.14 19.42 0.49
N LEU A 431 8.59 18.21 0.41
CA LEU A 431 8.76 17.21 1.48
C LEU A 431 10.22 16.78 1.66
N THR A 432 11.01 16.79 0.58
CA THR A 432 12.45 16.49 0.63
C THR A 432 13.23 17.59 1.36
N VAL A 433 12.91 18.86 1.17
CA VAL A 433 13.63 19.98 1.81
C VAL A 433 13.19 20.19 3.25
N THR A 434 11.88 20.12 3.54
CA THR A 434 11.37 20.24 4.92
C THR A 434 11.78 19.04 5.77
N GLY A 435 11.84 17.84 5.18
CA GLY A 435 12.30 16.62 5.87
C GLY A 435 13.76 16.67 6.34
N LYS A 436 14.59 17.56 5.77
CA LYS A 436 16.00 17.76 6.20
C LYS A 436 16.14 18.70 7.40
N LEU A 437 15.07 19.40 7.79
CA LEU A 437 15.11 20.31 8.93
C LEU A 437 15.24 19.51 10.24
N THR A 438 16.06 20.02 11.15
CA THR A 438 16.24 19.40 12.48
C THR A 438 15.02 19.64 13.35
N SER A 439 14.78 18.78 14.35
CA SER A 439 13.62 18.87 15.24
C SER A 439 13.45 20.21 15.95
N LYS A 440 14.56 20.90 16.28
CA LYS A 440 14.57 22.20 16.97
C LYS A 440 14.39 23.40 16.03
N THR A 441 14.32 23.17 14.72
CA THR A 441 14.24 24.27 13.75
C THR A 441 12.89 24.98 13.88
N ASN A 442 12.90 26.31 14.06
CA ASN A 442 11.69 27.12 13.94
C ASN A 442 11.25 27.13 12.46
N VAL A 443 10.07 26.57 12.20
CA VAL A 443 9.54 26.39 10.85
C VAL A 443 9.12 27.72 10.26
N CYS A 444 8.47 28.58 11.04
CA CYS A 444 8.02 29.89 10.59
C CYS A 444 9.20 30.74 10.09
N ASP A 445 10.28 30.81 10.87
CA ASP A 445 11.48 31.58 10.49
C ASP A 445 12.14 31.04 9.23
N LYS A 446 12.20 29.71 9.07
CA LYS A 446 12.77 29.09 7.86
C LYS A 446 11.91 29.34 6.63
N LEU A 447 10.59 29.26 6.75
CA LEU A 447 9.70 29.55 5.63
C LEU A 447 9.76 31.02 5.22
N ARG A 448 9.90 31.95 6.16
CA ARG A 448 10.11 33.38 5.85
C ARG A 448 11.42 33.61 5.09
N GLN A 449 12.47 32.86 5.41
CA GLN A 449 13.73 32.91 4.65
C GLN A 449 13.57 32.37 3.23
N TRP A 450 12.76 31.32 3.04
CA TRP A 450 12.55 30.73 1.71
C TRP A 450 11.52 31.48 0.86
N PHE A 451 10.53 32.12 1.47
CA PHE A 451 9.42 32.83 0.83
C PHE A 451 9.20 34.21 1.47
N PRO A 452 10.11 35.17 1.26
CA PRO A 452 10.06 36.48 1.90
C PRO A 452 8.81 37.29 1.51
N GLU A 453 8.20 37.02 0.36
CA GLU A 453 6.99 37.72 -0.10
C GLU A 453 5.70 37.10 0.43
N SER A 454 5.76 35.92 1.07
CA SER A 454 4.59 35.15 1.53
C SER A 454 4.47 35.07 3.05
N VAL A 455 5.06 36.03 3.77
CA VAL A 455 5.09 36.06 5.25
C VAL A 455 3.69 36.04 5.85
N SER A 456 2.73 36.75 5.24
CA SER A 456 1.33 36.78 5.68
C SER A 456 0.67 35.40 5.54
N LYS A 457 0.87 34.71 4.41
CA LYS A 457 0.38 33.34 4.17
C LYS A 457 0.99 32.33 5.15
N ILE A 458 2.28 32.47 5.48
CA ILE A 458 2.96 31.58 6.44
C ILE A 458 2.39 31.78 7.85
N THR A 459 2.28 33.04 8.28
CA THR A 459 1.87 33.38 9.65
C THR A 459 0.40 33.04 9.91
N SER A 460 -0.44 32.97 8.87
CA SER A 460 -1.83 32.50 9.00
C SER A 460 -1.97 30.98 9.12
N GLN A 461 -0.94 30.20 8.73
CA GLN A 461 -0.98 28.74 8.75
C GLN A 461 -0.27 28.15 9.97
N ILE A 462 0.77 28.80 10.50
CA ILE A 462 1.57 28.30 11.62
C ILE A 462 1.92 29.39 12.62
N GLY A 463 2.01 29.00 13.90
CA GLY A 463 2.45 29.89 14.98
C GLY A 463 3.92 30.30 14.83
N SER A 464 4.26 31.50 15.30
CA SER A 464 5.59 32.10 15.17
C SER A 464 6.71 31.31 15.89
N SER A 465 6.37 30.48 16.87
CA SER A 465 7.30 29.66 17.64
C SER A 465 7.26 28.17 17.31
N ALA A 466 6.51 27.76 16.27
CA ALA A 466 6.34 26.34 15.94
C ALA A 466 7.67 25.72 15.49
N THR A 467 8.11 24.67 16.20
CA THR A 467 9.30 23.90 15.82
C THR A 467 8.92 22.71 14.95
N MET A 468 9.89 22.14 14.23
CA MET A 468 9.67 20.93 13.43
C MET A 468 9.13 19.74 14.25
N ALA A 469 9.44 19.67 15.55
CA ALA A 469 8.94 18.62 16.43
C ALA A 469 7.44 18.77 16.74
N ASP A 470 6.92 20.01 16.73
CA ASP A 470 5.53 20.33 17.03
C ASP A 470 4.61 20.18 15.81
N MET A 471 5.21 20.05 14.63
CA MET A 471 4.50 20.02 13.36
C MET A 471 3.99 18.61 13.01
N GLU A 472 2.71 18.54 12.68
CA GLU A 472 2.08 17.36 12.11
C GLU A 472 2.22 17.31 10.59
N MET A 473 2.23 16.10 10.02
CA MET A 473 2.48 15.92 8.58
C MET A 473 1.43 16.62 7.70
N HIS A 474 0.17 16.66 8.13
CA HIS A 474 -0.90 17.34 7.40
C HIS A 474 -0.72 18.87 7.34
N GLN A 475 -0.02 19.48 8.30
CA GLN A 475 0.26 20.91 8.27
C GLN A 475 1.24 21.27 7.14
N PHE A 476 2.14 20.36 6.77
CA PHE A 476 3.01 20.54 5.60
C PHE A 476 2.23 20.52 4.29
N ASP A 477 1.11 19.81 4.21
CA ASP A 477 0.23 19.84 3.03
C ASP A 477 -0.51 21.18 2.92
N MET A 478 -0.98 21.72 4.04
CA MET A 478 -1.62 23.05 4.09
C MET A 478 -0.66 24.17 3.72
N LEU A 479 0.56 24.13 4.29
CA LEU A 479 1.63 25.06 3.94
C LEU A 479 2.01 24.98 2.46
N PHE A 480 2.15 23.76 1.93
CA PHE A 480 2.43 23.57 0.52
C PHE A 480 1.31 24.16 -0.34
N SER A 481 0.04 23.87 -0.03
CA SER A 481 -1.11 24.41 -0.75
C SER A 481 -1.06 25.94 -0.82
N ALA A 482 -0.71 26.61 0.28
CA ALA A 482 -0.63 28.07 0.33
C ALA A 482 0.55 28.66 -0.47
N LEU A 483 1.66 27.93 -0.60
CA LEU A 483 2.96 28.43 -1.10
C LEU A 483 3.37 27.90 -2.48
N HIS A 484 2.70 26.88 -3.02
CA HIS A 484 3.17 26.17 -4.23
C HIS A 484 3.28 27.04 -5.50
N ASN A 485 2.51 28.13 -5.59
CA ASN A 485 2.61 29.12 -6.67
C ASN A 485 3.89 29.94 -6.52
N ASP A 486 4.18 30.41 -5.30
CA ASP A 486 5.34 31.23 -4.97
C ASP A 486 6.66 30.47 -5.15
N MET A 487 6.62 29.12 -5.15
CA MET A 487 7.78 28.25 -5.43
C MET A 487 8.41 28.48 -6.81
N ASN A 488 7.63 28.93 -7.80
CA ASN A 488 8.14 29.18 -9.15
C ASN A 488 8.74 30.59 -9.33
N GLU A 489 8.24 31.56 -8.56
CA GLU A 489 8.43 32.97 -8.88
C GLU A 489 9.42 33.63 -7.91
N THR A 490 9.25 33.40 -6.60
CA THR A 490 9.86 34.24 -5.55
C THR A 490 10.59 33.42 -4.49
N CYS A 491 10.61 32.09 -4.64
CA CYS A 491 11.25 31.19 -3.68
C CYS A 491 12.78 31.20 -3.80
N ALA A 492 13.46 31.39 -2.67
CA ALA A 492 14.92 31.33 -2.56
C ALA A 492 15.50 29.94 -2.93
N LEU A 493 14.67 28.89 -2.94
CA LEU A 493 15.06 27.53 -3.29
C LEU A 493 14.84 27.17 -4.77
N SER A 494 14.45 28.13 -5.63
CA SER A 494 14.17 27.89 -7.05
C SER A 494 15.31 27.15 -7.77
N GLY A 495 16.56 27.56 -7.52
CA GLY A 495 17.75 26.90 -8.09
C GLY A 495 17.93 25.44 -7.63
N GLU A 496 17.61 25.12 -6.38
CA GLU A 496 17.63 23.75 -5.86
C GLU A 496 16.50 22.91 -6.44
N MET A 497 15.31 23.50 -6.60
CA MET A 497 14.15 22.86 -7.22
C MET A 497 14.44 22.50 -8.68
N VAL A 498 15.03 23.42 -9.45
CA VAL A 498 15.46 23.14 -10.84
C VAL A 498 16.46 21.99 -10.89
N LYS A 499 17.46 21.98 -9.99
CA LYS A 499 18.44 20.88 -9.89
C LYS A 499 17.77 19.55 -9.53
N PHE A 500 16.79 19.58 -8.64
CA PHE A 500 16.02 18.40 -8.23
C PHE A 500 15.22 17.82 -9.40
N ILE A 501 14.42 18.65 -10.08
CA ILE A 501 13.61 18.23 -11.24
C ILE A 501 14.50 17.70 -12.37
N ALA A 502 15.64 18.35 -12.62
CA ALA A 502 16.58 17.92 -13.65
C ALA A 502 17.20 16.54 -13.39
N LYS A 503 17.17 16.00 -12.16
CA LYS A 503 17.63 14.61 -11.89
C LYS A 503 16.65 13.56 -12.41
N LEU A 504 15.38 13.92 -12.49
CA LEU A 504 14.28 13.03 -12.84
C LEU A 504 13.98 13.06 -14.35
N ARG A 505 14.22 14.19 -15.02
CA ARG A 505 14.06 14.28 -16.48
C ARG A 505 15.10 13.40 -17.20
N PRO A 506 14.67 12.52 -18.13
CA PRO A 506 15.60 11.79 -18.99
C PRO A 506 16.40 12.75 -19.87
N VAL A 507 17.67 12.41 -20.16
CA VAL A 507 18.47 13.14 -21.15
C VAL A 507 17.84 12.91 -22.52
N SER A 508 17.45 13.97 -23.23
CA SER A 508 16.95 13.82 -24.60
C SER A 508 18.03 13.14 -25.45
N THR A 509 17.69 12.00 -26.05
CA THR A 509 18.56 11.27 -26.99
C THR A 509 18.96 12.10 -28.22
N ALA A 510 18.28 13.24 -28.45
CA ALA A 510 18.57 14.18 -29.54
C ALA A 510 19.95 14.86 -29.49
N LYS A 511 20.71 14.77 -28.38
CA LYS A 511 22.06 15.36 -28.27
C LYS A 511 23.23 14.38 -28.47
N ARG A 512 22.96 13.16 -28.96
CA ARG A 512 24.03 12.15 -29.20
C ARG A 512 24.56 12.08 -30.64
N PHE A 513 24.11 12.93 -31.54
CA PHE A 513 24.63 13.02 -32.91
C PHE A 513 24.89 14.49 -33.27
N ALA A 514 25.89 15.07 -32.62
CA ALA A 514 26.57 16.27 -33.07
C ALA A 514 27.96 16.22 -32.44
N ASP A 515 28.81 15.38 -33.03
CA ASP A 515 30.27 15.50 -33.09
C ASP A 515 30.78 14.47 -34.10
#